data_AF-A0A2E7Q2P7-F1
#
_entry.id   AF-A0A2E7Q2P7-F1
#
_cell.length_a   1.000
_cell.length_b   1.000
_cell.length_c   1.000
_cell.angle_alpha   90.00
_cell.angle_beta   90.00
_cell.angle_gamma   90.00
#
_symmetry.space_group_name_H-M   'P 1'
#
loop_
_entity.id
_entity.type
_entity.pdbx_description
1 polymer ?
#
loop_
_entity_poly.entity_id
_entity_poly.type
_entity_poly.pdbx_seq_one_letter_code
_entity_poly.pdbx_strand_id
1 'polypeptide(L)'
;MTNPALSDTLYELAQRLCSEIALVCDTLPTTAPAQQARVAAWLERCAARDATAGTEEALAAVLRDLVTMRNGQLGFTGLDVRSGARPEAMIAADLGGAVPLGQAVVALLRDVAACDPDLALRLIREVRTTDQRQQAEIARAIGGR
;
A
#
# COMPACT_ATOMS: atom_id res chain seq x y z
N MET A 1 -9.73 -16.38 16.59
CA MET A 1 -8.44 -17.07 16.80
C MET A 1 -7.60 -16.85 15.56
N THR A 2 -6.39 -16.33 15.68
CA THR A 2 -5.50 -16.07 14.53
C THR A 2 -4.95 -17.42 14.02
N ASN A 3 -5.05 -17.66 12.71
CA ASN A 3 -4.52 -18.88 12.08
C ASN A 3 -2.97 -18.86 12.21
N PRO A 4 -2.33 -19.84 12.88
CA PRO A 4 -0.87 -19.85 13.06
C PRO A 4 -0.11 -19.87 11.73
N ALA A 5 -0.67 -20.51 10.68
CA ALA A 5 -0.09 -20.49 9.34
C ALA A 5 -0.08 -19.07 8.71
N LEU A 6 -1.07 -18.25 9.05
CA LEU A 6 -1.13 -16.85 8.62
C LEU A 6 -0.06 -16.01 9.33
N SER A 7 0.25 -16.29 10.60
CA SER A 7 1.29 -15.56 11.33
C SER A 7 2.68 -15.78 10.74
N ASP A 8 3.04 -17.02 10.38
CA ASP A 8 4.30 -17.33 9.70
C ASP A 8 4.39 -16.65 8.34
N THR A 9 3.30 -16.73 7.56
CA THR A 9 3.22 -16.11 6.24
C THR A 9 3.40 -14.59 6.32
N LEU A 10 2.75 -13.92 7.30
CA LEU A 10 2.87 -12.48 7.50
C LEU A 10 4.27 -12.06 7.95
N TYR A 11 4.95 -12.89 8.75
CA TYR A 11 6.34 -12.65 9.13
C TYR A 11 7.25 -12.64 7.89
N GLU A 12 7.13 -13.65 7.02
CA GLU A 12 7.93 -13.74 5.78
C GLU A 12 7.62 -12.59 4.81
N LEU A 13 6.34 -12.27 4.64
CA LEU A 13 5.90 -11.13 3.83
C LEU A 13 6.48 -9.82 4.36
N ALA A 14 6.46 -9.60 5.68
CA ALA A 14 6.99 -8.38 6.27
C ALA A 14 8.49 -8.20 6.02
N GLN A 15 9.29 -9.29 6.09
CA GLN A 15 10.70 -9.23 5.75
C GLN A 15 10.94 -8.81 4.29
N ARG A 16 10.15 -9.34 3.35
CA ARG A 16 10.21 -8.97 1.93
C ARG A 16 9.78 -7.51 1.70
N LEU A 17 8.63 -7.14 2.27
CA LEU A 17 8.03 -5.82 2.06
C LEU A 17 8.81 -4.69 2.74
N CYS A 18 9.49 -4.94 3.85
CA CYS A 18 10.31 -3.92 4.51
C CYS A 18 11.35 -3.31 3.55
N SER A 19 12.04 -4.14 2.76
CA SER A 19 13.03 -3.64 1.79
C SER A 19 12.39 -2.88 0.62
N GLU A 20 11.27 -3.36 0.11
CA GLU A 20 10.56 -2.74 -1.02
C GLU A 20 9.91 -1.41 -0.62
N ILE A 21 9.26 -1.36 0.54
CA ILE A 21 8.59 -0.17 1.05
C ILE A 21 9.62 0.87 1.49
N ALA A 22 10.72 0.47 2.15
CA ALA A 22 11.79 1.40 2.49
C ALA A 22 12.36 2.08 1.24
N LEU A 23 12.61 1.32 0.17
CA LEU A 23 13.11 1.87 -1.10
C LEU A 23 12.13 2.89 -1.69
N VAL A 24 10.83 2.60 -1.70
CA VAL A 24 9.79 3.53 -2.20
C VAL A 24 9.69 4.77 -1.34
N CYS A 25 9.78 4.61 -0.02
CA CYS A 25 9.61 5.68 0.95
C CYS A 25 10.83 6.62 1.06
N ASP A 26 12.04 6.12 0.82
CA ASP A 26 13.27 6.92 0.88
C ASP A 26 13.55 7.69 -0.42
N THR A 27 12.96 7.25 -1.54
CA THR A 27 13.27 7.80 -2.87
C THR A 27 12.23 8.76 -3.42
N LEU A 28 11.01 8.78 -2.86
CA LEU A 28 9.90 9.58 -3.38
C LEU A 28 9.33 10.51 -2.30
N PRO A 29 8.97 11.76 -2.65
CA PRO A 29 8.28 12.65 -1.74
C PRO A 29 7.02 11.98 -1.19
N THR A 30 6.98 11.77 0.13
CA THR A 30 5.84 11.10 0.76
C THR A 30 4.62 12.00 0.77
N THR A 31 3.63 11.67 -0.06
CA THR A 31 2.31 12.34 -0.08
C THR A 31 1.39 11.83 1.03
N ALA A 32 1.81 10.83 1.82
CA ALA A 32 1.00 10.13 2.81
C ALA A 32 1.82 9.68 4.04
N PRO A 33 2.45 10.60 4.80
CA PRO A 33 3.37 10.25 5.88
C PRO A 33 2.71 9.49 7.04
N ALA A 34 1.43 9.76 7.32
CA ALA A 34 0.69 9.06 8.36
C ALA A 34 0.40 7.60 8.00
N GLN A 35 0.10 7.32 6.72
CA GLN A 35 -0.13 5.99 6.17
C GLN A 35 1.18 5.19 6.21
N GLN A 36 2.28 5.80 5.80
CA GLN A 36 3.61 5.21 5.86
C GLN A 36 3.99 4.78 7.28
N ALA A 37 3.79 5.64 8.28
CA ALA A 37 4.06 5.30 9.67
C ALA A 37 3.22 4.11 10.17
N ARG A 38 1.94 4.04 9.77
CA ARG A 38 1.06 2.92 10.13
C ARG A 38 1.45 1.61 9.45
N VAL A 39 1.87 1.67 8.19
CA VAL A 39 2.37 0.49 7.46
C VAL A 39 3.67 -0.02 8.11
N ALA A 40 4.60 0.89 8.45
CA ALA A 40 5.83 0.53 9.16
C ALA A 40 5.53 -0.15 10.51
N ALA A 41 4.64 0.45 11.33
CA ALA A 41 4.23 -0.14 12.60
C ALA A 41 3.53 -1.51 12.43
N TRP A 42 2.78 -1.71 11.34
CA TRP A 42 2.20 -3.03 11.04
C TRP A 42 3.27 -4.06 10.65
N LEU A 43 4.27 -3.67 9.86
CA LEU A 43 5.40 -4.55 9.52
C LEU A 43 6.20 -4.95 10.76
N GLU A 44 6.44 -4.02 11.69
CA GLU A 44 7.09 -4.30 12.98
C GLU A 44 6.30 -5.33 13.80
N ARG A 45 4.96 -5.19 13.87
CA ARG A 45 4.10 -6.18 14.52
C ARG A 45 4.15 -7.55 13.85
N CYS A 46 4.19 -7.60 12.51
CA CYS A 46 4.37 -8.86 11.78
C CYS A 46 5.74 -9.49 12.08
N ALA A 47 6.81 -8.70 12.12
CA ALA A 47 8.15 -9.16 12.47
C ALA A 47 8.22 -9.68 13.92
N ALA A 48 7.46 -9.07 14.83
CA ALA A 48 7.29 -9.52 16.21
C ALA A 48 6.32 -10.70 16.36
N ARG A 49 5.74 -11.21 15.27
CA ARG A 49 4.74 -12.30 15.25
C ARG A 49 3.53 -12.01 16.15
N ASP A 50 3.13 -10.74 16.20
CA ASP A 50 1.95 -10.30 16.93
C ASP A 50 0.68 -10.88 16.29
N ALA A 51 -0.10 -11.61 17.09
CA ALA A 51 -1.35 -12.25 16.67
C ALA A 51 -2.41 -11.25 16.17
N THR A 52 -2.32 -9.97 16.55
CA THR A 52 -3.24 -8.91 16.11
C THR A 52 -2.97 -8.46 14.68
N ALA A 53 -1.75 -8.64 14.16
CA ALA A 53 -1.37 -8.20 12.82
C ALA A 53 -2.09 -8.98 11.71
N GLY A 54 -2.47 -10.23 11.98
CA GLY A 54 -3.23 -11.10 11.08
C GLY A 54 -4.74 -11.04 11.24
N THR A 55 -5.27 -10.10 12.04
CA THR A 55 -6.73 -9.90 12.12
C THR A 55 -7.26 -9.26 10.84
N GLU A 56 -8.52 -9.55 10.49
CA GLU A 56 -9.17 -8.94 9.33
C GLU A 56 -9.13 -7.41 9.39
N GLU A 57 -9.30 -6.82 10.57
CA GLU A 57 -9.23 -5.37 10.77
C GLU A 57 -7.82 -4.81 10.49
N ALA A 58 -6.77 -5.46 11.00
CA ALA A 58 -5.39 -5.02 10.77
C ALA A 58 -5.00 -5.16 9.28
N LEU A 59 -5.40 -6.26 8.64
CA LEU A 59 -5.16 -6.52 7.22
C LEU A 59 -5.91 -5.50 6.34
N ALA A 60 -7.17 -5.21 6.65
CA ALA A 60 -7.94 -4.19 5.94
C ALA A 60 -7.33 -2.80 6.13
N ALA A 61 -6.85 -2.45 7.32
CA ALA A 61 -6.21 -1.18 7.60
C ALA A 61 -4.92 -0.99 6.80
N VAL A 62 -4.01 -1.98 6.82
CA VAL A 62 -2.75 -1.87 6.08
C VAL A 62 -2.97 -1.85 4.57
N LEU A 63 -3.92 -2.63 4.04
CA LEU A 63 -4.29 -2.61 2.62
C LEU A 63 -4.82 -1.23 2.20
N ARG A 64 -5.65 -0.60 3.02
CA ARG A 64 -6.13 0.78 2.77
C ARG A 64 -4.98 1.78 2.75
N ASP A 65 -4.04 1.66 3.68
CA ASP A 65 -2.88 2.56 3.73
C ASP A 65 -1.96 2.37 2.52
N LEU A 66 -1.68 1.13 2.11
CA LEU A 66 -0.90 0.82 0.90
C LEU A 66 -1.56 1.35 -0.38
N VAL A 67 -2.88 1.17 -0.54
CA VAL A 67 -3.65 1.72 -1.68
C VAL A 67 -3.60 3.25 -1.67
N THR A 68 -3.71 3.87 -0.50
CA THR A 68 -3.62 5.33 -0.35
C THR A 68 -2.24 5.84 -0.75
N MET A 69 -1.17 5.19 -0.28
CA MET A 69 0.20 5.52 -0.65
C MET A 69 0.40 5.39 -2.16
N ARG A 70 -0.07 4.27 -2.75
CA ARG A 70 0.01 4.00 -4.20
C ARG A 70 -0.68 5.10 -5.00
N ASN A 71 -1.92 5.43 -4.65
CA ASN A 71 -2.72 6.42 -5.37
C ASN A 71 -2.18 7.84 -5.16
N GLY A 72 -1.56 8.12 -4.01
CA GLY A 72 -0.82 9.36 -3.78
C GLY A 72 0.35 9.55 -4.75
N GLN A 73 1.08 8.47 -5.07
CA GLN A 73 2.15 8.48 -6.09
C GLN A 73 1.61 8.69 -7.51
N LEU A 74 0.41 8.19 -7.81
CA LEU A 74 -0.25 8.36 -9.13
C LEU A 74 -0.95 9.71 -9.31
N GLY A 75 -1.02 10.55 -8.27
CA GLY A 75 -1.77 11.80 -8.28
C GLY A 75 -1.15 12.91 -9.13
N PHE A 76 0.06 12.73 -9.67
CA PHE A 76 0.84 13.73 -10.41
C PHE A 76 0.89 15.11 -9.70
N THR A 77 0.76 15.12 -8.36
CA THR A 77 0.73 16.35 -7.55
C THR A 77 2.04 17.12 -7.61
N GLY A 78 3.09 16.46 -8.12
CA GLY A 78 4.41 16.99 -8.33
C GLY A 78 4.70 17.55 -9.72
N LEU A 79 3.73 17.77 -10.63
CA LEU A 79 3.98 18.51 -11.89
C LEU A 79 4.24 20.01 -11.60
N ASP A 80 5.25 20.30 -10.79
CA ASP A 80 5.87 21.61 -10.78
C ASP A 80 6.78 21.69 -12.01
N VAL A 81 6.19 22.21 -13.09
CA VAL A 81 6.87 22.52 -14.37
C VAL A 81 8.08 23.44 -14.14
N ARG A 82 8.23 24.05 -12.95
CA ARG A 82 9.34 24.92 -12.56
C ARG A 82 10.60 24.16 -12.11
N SER A 83 10.51 22.86 -11.83
CA SER A 83 11.66 22.06 -11.36
C SER A 83 12.73 21.80 -12.45
N GLY A 84 12.44 22.10 -13.72
CA GLY A 84 13.34 21.82 -14.85
C GLY A 84 13.53 20.32 -15.14
N ALA A 85 12.90 19.44 -14.35
CA ALA A 85 12.88 18.01 -14.61
C ALA A 85 12.03 17.72 -15.85
N ARG A 86 12.51 16.79 -16.69
CA ARG A 86 11.77 16.34 -17.85
C ARG A 86 10.51 15.58 -17.39
N PRO A 87 9.32 15.85 -17.94
CA PRO A 87 8.09 15.18 -17.56
C PRO A 87 8.19 13.65 -17.51
N GLU A 88 8.98 13.05 -18.41
CA GLU A 88 9.21 11.60 -18.47
C GLU A 88 9.93 11.05 -17.23
N ALA A 89 10.88 11.81 -16.67
CA ALA A 89 11.60 11.41 -15.46
C ALA A 89 10.71 11.48 -14.22
N MET A 90 9.77 12.44 -14.20
CA MET A 90 8.80 12.60 -13.11
C MET A 90 7.73 11.50 -13.17
N ILE A 91 7.20 11.21 -14.37
CA ILE A 91 6.28 10.08 -14.59
C ILE A 91 6.97 8.75 -14.22
N ALA A 92 8.25 8.57 -14.57
CA ALA A 92 8.99 7.37 -14.21
C ALA A 92 9.18 7.23 -12.69
N ALA A 93 9.43 8.33 -11.97
CA ALA A 93 9.53 8.34 -10.51
C ALA A 93 8.17 8.01 -9.85
N ASP A 94 7.09 8.67 -10.27
CA ASP A 94 5.73 8.45 -9.78
C ASP A 94 5.27 6.98 -10.01
N LEU A 95 5.53 6.43 -11.19
CA LEU A 95 5.28 5.02 -11.50
C LEU A 95 6.19 4.07 -10.71
N GLY A 96 7.45 4.48 -10.46
CA GLY A 96 8.44 3.74 -9.69
C GLY A 96 8.01 3.49 -8.24
N GLY A 97 7.21 4.37 -7.64
CA GLY A 97 6.62 4.17 -6.31
C GLY A 97 5.28 3.43 -6.32
N ALA A 98 4.43 3.71 -7.31
CA ALA A 98 3.12 3.10 -7.40
C ALA A 98 3.17 1.60 -7.71
N VAL A 99 4.12 1.15 -8.54
CA VAL A 99 4.22 -0.27 -8.93
C VAL A 99 4.57 -1.18 -7.74
N PRO A 100 5.63 -0.93 -6.94
CA PRO A 100 5.95 -1.77 -5.79
C PRO A 100 4.84 -1.77 -4.73
N LEU A 101 4.18 -0.63 -4.49
CA LEU A 101 3.03 -0.58 -3.58
C LEU A 101 1.85 -1.41 -4.09
N GLY A 102 1.59 -1.38 -5.40
CA GLY A 102 0.62 -2.27 -6.03
C GLY A 102 0.97 -3.75 -5.91
N GLN A 103 2.25 -4.09 -6.09
CA GLN A 103 2.76 -5.45 -5.89
C GLN A 103 2.62 -5.90 -4.44
N ALA A 104 2.89 -5.03 -3.47
CA ALA A 104 2.72 -5.30 -2.04
C ALA A 104 1.26 -5.65 -1.68
N VAL A 105 0.30 -4.89 -2.23
CA VAL A 105 -1.14 -5.17 -2.08
C VAL A 105 -1.49 -6.56 -2.63
N VAL A 106 -1.01 -6.88 -3.83
CA VAL A 106 -1.29 -8.19 -4.47
C VAL A 106 -0.62 -9.33 -3.70
N ALA A 107 0.63 -9.14 -3.27
CA ALA A 107 1.37 -10.14 -2.50
C ALA A 107 0.65 -10.46 -1.18
N LEU A 108 0.25 -9.43 -0.42
CA LEU A 108 -0.51 -9.61 0.82
C LEU A 108 -1.82 -10.37 0.59
N LEU A 109 -2.60 -9.99 -0.43
CA LEU A 109 -3.87 -10.66 -0.73
C LEU A 109 -3.69 -12.12 -1.15
N ARG A 110 -2.63 -12.42 -1.92
CA ARG A 110 -2.28 -13.79 -2.33
C ARG A 110 -1.89 -14.64 -1.13
N ASP A 111 -1.07 -14.08 -0.25
CA ASP A 111 -0.57 -14.75 0.95
C ASP A 111 -1.70 -15.01 1.97
N VAL A 112 -2.63 -14.06 2.12
CA VAL A 112 -3.87 -14.27 2.87
C VAL A 112 -4.75 -15.33 2.20
N ALA A 113 -4.92 -15.31 0.87
CA ALA A 113 -5.75 -16.28 0.17
C ALA A 113 -5.25 -17.72 0.29
N ALA A 114 -3.93 -17.91 0.43
CA ALA A 114 -3.34 -19.22 0.69
C ALA A 114 -3.73 -19.79 2.07
N CYS A 115 -4.02 -18.91 3.04
CA CYS A 115 -4.39 -19.29 4.40
C CYS A 115 -5.91 -19.27 4.66
N ASP A 116 -6.60 -18.27 4.10
CA ASP A 116 -8.03 -18.00 4.26
C ASP A 116 -8.59 -17.31 2.98
N PRO A 117 -9.10 -18.10 2.02
CA PRO A 117 -9.63 -17.57 0.76
C PRO A 117 -10.83 -16.63 0.94
N ASP A 118 -11.70 -16.90 1.92
CA ASP A 118 -12.90 -16.10 2.15
C ASP A 118 -12.55 -14.73 2.72
N LEU A 119 -11.59 -14.67 3.65
CA LEU A 119 -11.01 -13.42 4.13
C LEU A 119 -10.37 -12.63 2.98
N ALA A 120 -9.57 -13.29 2.13
CA ALA A 120 -8.97 -12.62 0.98
C ALA A 120 -10.02 -12.00 0.04
N LEU A 121 -11.13 -12.69 -0.23
CA LEU A 121 -12.23 -12.16 -1.03
C LEU A 121 -12.89 -10.93 -0.39
N ARG A 122 -13.05 -10.91 0.94
CA ARG A 122 -13.56 -9.72 1.65
C ARG A 122 -12.57 -8.56 1.56
N LEU A 123 -11.29 -8.81 1.76
CA LEU A 123 -10.24 -7.80 1.65
C LEU A 123 -10.09 -7.24 0.22
N ILE A 124 -10.27 -8.08 -0.82
CA ILE A 124 -10.30 -7.62 -2.23
C ILE A 124 -11.44 -6.62 -2.47
N ARG A 125 -12.63 -6.86 -1.88
CA ARG A 125 -13.76 -5.93 -2.00
C ARG A 125 -13.47 -4.60 -1.29
N GLU A 126 -12.81 -4.65 -0.15
CA GLU A 126 -12.39 -3.46 0.61
C GLU A 126 -11.36 -2.63 -0.18
N VAL A 127 -10.36 -3.29 -0.75
CA VAL A 127 -9.34 -2.67 -1.63
C VAL A 127 -10.00 -1.99 -2.82
N ARG A 128 -10.93 -2.68 -3.50
CA ARG A 128 -11.67 -2.11 -4.65
C ARG A 128 -12.50 -0.89 -4.27
N THR A 129 -13.22 -0.96 -3.15
CA THR A 129 -14.03 0.16 -2.65
C THR A 129 -13.16 1.37 -2.33
N THR A 130 -12.03 1.15 -1.65
CA THR A 130 -11.07 2.20 -1.30
C THR A 130 -10.48 2.84 -2.55
N ASP A 131 -10.07 2.03 -3.52
CA ASP A 131 -9.49 2.51 -4.77
C ASP A 131 -10.50 3.33 -5.59
N GLN A 132 -11.72 2.83 -5.76
CA GLN A 132 -12.79 3.54 -6.47
C GLN A 132 -13.11 4.90 -5.83
N ARG A 133 -13.18 4.95 -4.50
CA ARG A 133 -13.40 6.20 -3.77
C ARG A 133 -12.28 7.21 -4.03
N GLN A 134 -11.02 6.77 -3.94
CA GLN A 134 -9.87 7.65 -4.17
C GLN A 134 -9.77 8.11 -5.63
N GLN A 135 -10.05 7.24 -6.58
CA GLN A 135 -10.14 7.63 -7.99
C GLN A 135 -11.22 8.68 -8.22
N ALA A 136 -12.38 8.55 -7.57
CA ALA A 136 -13.44 9.56 -7.65
C ALA A 136 -13.02 10.90 -7.01
N GLU A 137 -12.29 10.88 -5.89
CA GLU A 137 -11.72 12.08 -5.25
C GLU A 137 -10.69 12.76 -6.16
N ILE A 138 -9.79 12.00 -6.78
CA ILE A 138 -8.81 12.50 -7.76
C ILE A 138 -9.53 13.11 -8.96
N ALA A 139 -10.51 12.40 -9.53
CA ALA A 139 -11.27 12.89 -10.68
C ALA A 139 -12.01 14.20 -10.38
N ARG A 140 -12.59 14.34 -9.17
CA ARG A 140 -13.20 15.60 -8.72
C ARG A 140 -12.18 16.73 -8.58
N ALA A 141 -11.00 16.45 -8.05
CA ALA A 141 -9.93 17.44 -7.92
C ALA A 141 -9.39 17.93 -9.28
N ILE A 142 -9.44 17.09 -10.31
CA ILE A 142 -9.05 17.44 -11.68
C ILE A 142 -10.18 18.18 -12.41
N GLY A 143 -11.40 17.64 -12.37
CA GLY A 143 -12.55 18.17 -13.12
C GLY A 143 -13.25 19.39 -12.51
N GLY A 144 -12.88 19.78 -11.29
CA GLY A 144 -13.35 21.00 -10.62
C GLY A 144 -12.49 22.25 -10.87
N ARG A 145 -11.54 22.18 -11.80
CA ARG A 145 -10.79 23.33 -12.34
C ARG A 145 -11.44 23.83 -13.62
#